data_AF-B7PG86-F1
#
_entry.id   AF-B7PG86-F1
#
_cell.length_a   1.000
_cell.length_b   1.000
_cell.length_c   1.000
_cell.angle_alpha   90.00
_cell.angle_beta   90.00
_cell.angle_gamma   90.00
#
_symmetry.space_group_name_H-M   'P 1'
#
loop_
_entity.id
_entity.type
_entity.pdbx_description
1 polymer ?
#
loop_
_entity_poly.entity_id
_entity_poly.type
_entity_poly.pdbx_seq_one_letter_code
_entity_poly.pdbx_strand_id
1 'polypeptide(L)'
;MCTGKYYHFGFVEGLRHSLKNASRVPNTLQFIVNVDGLPPTKSTTDQLWPILCCVRNCRKLYPFPVGVFYGQCKALEANIFLEPFVAEL
;
A
#
# COMPACT_ATOMS: atom_id res chain seq x y z
N MET A 1 9.63 13.69 -20.11
CA MET A 1 8.86 13.83 -18.87
C MET A 1 8.44 12.44 -18.45
N CYS A 2 8.72 12.06 -17.21
CA CYS A 2 8.46 10.71 -16.75
C CYS A 2 7.02 10.64 -16.22
N THR A 3 6.17 9.85 -16.87
CA THR A 3 4.75 9.76 -16.52
C THR A 3 4.49 8.52 -15.68
N GLY A 4 3.75 8.68 -14.59
CA GLY A 4 3.27 7.57 -13.76
C GLY A 4 1.79 7.71 -13.45
N LYS A 5 1.17 6.60 -13.07
CA LYS A 5 -0.23 6.53 -12.66
C LYS A 5 -0.31 5.96 -11.26
N TYR A 6 -1.18 6.54 -10.45
CA TYR A 6 -1.49 6.05 -9.12
C TYR A 6 -2.92 5.54 -9.08
N TYR A 7 -3.13 4.43 -8.36
CA TYR A 7 -4.44 3.92 -8.02
C TYR A 7 -4.53 3.72 -6.51
N HIS A 8 -5.61 4.23 -5.91
CA HIS A 8 -5.88 4.12 -4.49
C HIS A 8 -6.92 3.03 -4.23
N PHE A 9 -6.54 1.98 -3.50
CA PHE A 9 -7.46 0.92 -3.10
C PHE A 9 -8.26 1.28 -1.84
N GLY A 10 -7.71 2.12 -0.97
CA GLY A 10 -8.33 2.53 0.30
C GLY A 10 -7.84 1.73 1.50
N PHE A 11 -7.27 2.43 2.48
CA PHE A 11 -6.81 1.87 3.74
C PHE A 11 -7.96 1.36 4.58
N VAL A 12 -9.04 2.13 4.71
CA VAL A 12 -10.19 1.77 5.55
C VAL A 12 -10.86 0.50 5.04
N GLU A 13 -11.06 0.38 3.73
CA GLU A 13 -11.66 -0.80 3.12
C GLU A 13 -10.75 -2.02 3.22
N GLY A 14 -9.44 -1.86 2.97
CA GLY A 14 -8.45 -2.91 3.15
C GLY A 14 -8.37 -3.41 4.60
N LEU A 15 -8.39 -2.49 5.56
CA LEU A 15 -8.40 -2.81 7.00
C LEU A 15 -9.66 -3.56 7.38
N ARG A 16 -10.84 -3.07 6.97
CA ARG A 16 -12.13 -3.72 7.21
C ARG A 16 -12.13 -5.14 6.66
N HIS A 17 -11.61 -5.34 5.46
CA HIS A 17 -11.50 -6.67 4.87
C HIS A 17 -10.54 -7.57 5.65
N SER A 18 -9.36 -7.06 6.03
CA SER A 18 -8.34 -7.80 6.79
C SER A 18 -8.87 -8.27 8.15
N LEU A 19 -9.62 -7.41 8.85
CA LEU A 19 -10.15 -7.71 10.18
C LEU A 19 -11.34 -8.69 10.19
N LYS A 20 -12.00 -8.97 9.05
CA LYS A 20 -13.12 -9.94 8.99
C LYS A 20 -12.75 -11.33 9.52
N ASN A 21 -11.50 -11.72 9.33
CA ASN A 21 -10.98 -13.03 9.74
C ASN A 21 -10.22 -12.97 11.08
N ALA A 22 -10.20 -11.81 11.75
CA ALA A 22 -9.52 -11.67 13.02
C ALA A 22 -10.33 -12.32 14.14
N SER A 23 -9.71 -13.25 14.87
CA SER A 23 -10.35 -13.88 16.03
C SER A 23 -10.52 -12.94 17.22
N ARG A 24 -9.68 -11.92 17.32
CA ARG A 24 -9.75 -10.86 18.32
C ARG A 24 -9.11 -9.60 17.75
N VAL A 25 -9.79 -8.47 17.93
CA VAL A 25 -9.29 -7.15 17.54
C VAL A 25 -8.94 -6.37 18.82
N PRO A 26 -7.68 -5.89 18.98
CA PRO A 26 -7.31 -5.07 20.12
C PRO A 26 -7.83 -3.63 19.98
N ASN A 27 -7.95 -2.91 21.10
CA ASN A 27 -8.40 -1.51 21.11
C ASN A 27 -7.43 -0.56 20.40
N THR A 28 -6.15 -0.94 20.33
CA THR A 28 -5.11 -0.20 19.59
C THR A 28 -4.55 -1.13 18.53
N LEU A 29 -4.61 -0.70 17.27
CA LEU A 29 -4.01 -1.42 16.15
C LEU A 29 -2.59 -0.90 15.89
N GLN A 30 -1.68 -1.82 15.59
CA GLN A 30 -0.32 -1.49 15.18
C GLN A 30 -0.14 -1.91 13.73
N PHE A 31 0.34 -0.99 12.90
CA PHE A 31 0.50 -1.22 11.47
C PHE A 31 1.97 -1.27 11.08
N ILE A 32 2.27 -2.12 10.10
CA ILE A 32 3.51 -2.08 9.34
C ILE A 32 3.12 -1.64 7.93
N VAL A 33 3.74 -0.56 7.46
CA VAL A 33 3.58 -0.06 6.10
C VAL A 33 4.86 -0.33 5.33
N ASN A 34 4.74 -0.87 4.13
CA ASN A 34 5.85 -1.05 3.21
C ASN A 34 5.55 -0.38 1.88
N VAL A 35 6.53 0.31 1.33
CA VAL A 35 6.48 0.98 0.02
C VAL A 35 7.78 0.65 -0.70
N ASP A 36 7.73 -0.33 -1.58
CA ASP A 36 8.92 -0.84 -2.25
C ASP A 36 8.76 -0.83 -3.77
N GLY A 37 9.86 -0.58 -4.48
CA GLY A 37 9.89 -0.53 -5.94
C GLY A 37 10.25 -1.88 -6.53
N LEU A 38 9.35 -2.44 -7.35
CA LEU A 38 9.53 -3.71 -8.01
C LEU A 38 9.51 -3.52 -9.53
N PRO A 39 10.49 -4.04 -10.30
CA PRO A 39 10.38 -4.09 -11.75
C PRO A 39 9.27 -5.08 -12.14
N PRO A 40 8.19 -4.63 -12.80
CA PRO A 40 7.07 -5.50 -13.14
C PRO A 40 7.42 -6.49 -14.27
N THR A 41 8.41 -6.18 -15.12
CA THR A 41 8.93 -7.08 -16.14
C THR A 41 10.45 -6.95 -16.27
N LYS A 42 11.12 -8.00 -16.77
CA LYS A 42 12.60 -8.04 -16.87
C LYS A 42 13.19 -7.13 -17.96
N SER A 43 12.36 -6.58 -18.85
CA SER A 43 12.78 -5.94 -20.09
C SER A 43 12.25 -4.51 -20.26
N THR A 44 11.66 -3.92 -19.22
CA THR A 44 11.20 -2.52 -19.24
C THR A 44 11.87 -1.73 -18.12
N THR A 45 11.96 -0.41 -18.30
CA THR A 45 12.32 0.52 -17.22
C THR A 45 11.14 0.79 -16.29
N ASP A 46 10.02 0.11 -16.47
CA ASP A 46 8.83 0.29 -15.67
C ASP A 46 9.10 -0.09 -14.22
N GLN A 47 8.36 0.55 -13.33
CA GLN A 47 8.47 0.40 -11.90
C GLN A 47 7.07 0.31 -11.33
N LEU A 48 6.85 -0.67 -10.47
CA LEU A 48 5.63 -0.84 -9.70
C LEU A 48 5.94 -0.62 -8.22
N TRP A 49 5.23 0.30 -7.59
CA TRP A 49 5.42 0.69 -6.20
C TRP A 49 4.13 0.47 -5.43
N PRO A 50 3.88 -0.75 -4.92
CA PRO A 50 2.75 -0.99 -4.03
C PRO A 50 2.98 -0.36 -2.66
N ILE A 51 1.92 0.26 -2.11
CA ILE A 51 1.81 0.61 -0.70
C ILE A 51 1.07 -0.55 -0.04
N LEU A 52 1.77 -1.31 0.79
CA LEU A 52 1.23 -2.45 1.52
C LEU A 52 1.10 -2.12 2.99
N CYS A 53 -0.01 -2.51 3.59
CA CYS A 53 -0.24 -2.39 5.03
C CYS A 53 -0.50 -3.75 5.66
N CYS A 54 -0.01 -3.99 6.87
CA CYS A 54 -0.26 -5.19 7.64
C CYS A 54 -0.51 -4.85 9.11
N VAL A 55 -1.48 -5.53 9.75
CA VAL A 55 -1.78 -5.35 11.17
C VAL A 55 -0.88 -6.26 12.01
N ARG A 56 0.14 -5.67 12.63
CA ARG A 56 1.20 -6.39 13.36
C ARG A 56 0.69 -7.15 14.59
N ASN A 57 -0.28 -6.58 15.29
CA ASN A 57 -0.75 -7.10 16.58
C ASN A 57 -2.03 -7.94 16.47
N CYS A 58 -2.42 -8.34 15.26
CA CYS A 58 -3.45 -9.33 15.00
C CYS A 58 -2.80 -10.58 14.38
N ARG A 59 -2.99 -11.75 15.01
CA ARG A 59 -2.41 -13.01 14.50
C ARG A 59 -3.06 -13.39 13.16
N LYS A 60 -2.22 -13.89 12.24
CA LYS A 60 -2.64 -14.49 10.94
C LYS A 60 -3.33 -13.52 9.96
N LEU A 61 -3.07 -12.22 10.06
CA LEU A 61 -3.50 -11.27 9.03
C LEU A 61 -2.41 -11.12 7.96
N TYR A 62 -2.82 -11.12 6.71
CA TYR A 62 -1.95 -10.93 5.56
C TYR A 62 -1.84 -9.43 5.23
N PRO A 63 -0.70 -8.99 4.65
CA PRO A 63 -0.60 -7.67 4.07
C PRO A 63 -1.68 -7.43 3.02
N PHE A 64 -2.21 -6.22 2.96
CA PHE A 64 -3.18 -5.79 1.97
C PHE A 64 -2.69 -4.53 1.24
N PRO A 65 -3.04 -4.36 -0.04
CA PRO A 65 -2.68 -3.16 -0.78
C PRO A 65 -3.56 -1.98 -0.37
N VAL A 66 -2.93 -0.82 -0.17
CA VAL A 66 -3.61 0.47 0.06
C VAL A 66 -3.58 1.33 -1.20
N GLY A 67 -2.48 1.27 -1.94
CA GLY A 67 -2.33 1.98 -3.20
C GLY A 67 -1.25 1.32 -4.04
N VAL A 68 -1.19 1.70 -5.31
CA VAL A 68 -0.11 1.29 -6.20
C VAL A 68 0.23 2.41 -7.16
N PHE A 69 1.52 2.69 -7.30
CA PHE A 69 2.04 3.55 -8.34
C PHE A 69 2.70 2.70 -9.42
N TYR A 70 2.49 3.06 -10.68
CA TYR A 70 3.15 2.45 -11.84
C TYR A 70 3.68 3.55 -12.77
N GLY A 71 4.95 3.48 -13.14
CA GLY A 71 5.57 4.45 -14.05
C GLY A 71 6.97 4.03 -14.50
N GLN A 72 7.54 4.77 -15.45
CA GLN A 72 8.86 4.45 -16.03
C GLN A 72 10.06 4.88 -15.16
N CYS A 73 9.78 5.51 -14.02
CA CYS A 73 10.76 5.93 -13.03
C CYS A 73 10.06 6.10 -11.69
N LYS A 74 10.84 6.38 -10.63
CA LYS A 74 10.29 6.79 -9.33
C LYS A 74 9.37 8.00 -9.53
N ALA A 75 8.29 8.07 -8.75
CA ALA A 75 7.48 9.28 -8.77
C ALA A 75 8.37 10.49 -8.42
N LEU A 76 8.25 11.56 -9.20
CA LEU A 76 8.98 12.81 -8.93
C LEU A 76 8.66 13.35 -7.53
N GLU A 77 7.43 13.14 -7.08
CA GLU A 77 6.96 13.53 -5.76
C GLU A 77 6.25 12.35 -5.10
N ALA A 78 6.78 11.87 -3.97
CA ALA A 78 6.22 10.76 -3.24
C ALA A 78 4.83 11.08 -2.63
N ASN A 79 4.61 12.36 -2.31
CA ASN A 79 3.34 12.83 -1.75
C ASN A 79 2.16 12.58 -2.68
N ILE A 80 2.36 12.59 -4.01
CA ILE A 80 1.30 12.32 -5.00
C ILE A 80 0.63 10.96 -4.75
N PHE A 81 1.35 9.96 -4.23
CA PHE A 81 0.78 8.65 -3.95
C PHE A 81 0.67 8.32 -2.45
N LEU A 82 1.38 9.03 -1.57
CA LEU A 82 1.32 8.82 -0.11
C LEU A 82 0.22 9.64 0.57
N GLU A 83 -0.08 10.84 0.10
CA GLU A 83 -1.10 11.72 0.71
C GLU A 83 -2.46 11.05 0.87
N PRO A 84 -3.00 10.32 -0.14
CA PRO A 84 -4.29 9.65 0.01
C PRO A 84 -4.29 8.63 1.14
N PHE A 85 -3.18 7.91 1.34
CA PHE A 85 -3.07 6.96 2.44
C PHE A 85 -2.98 7.67 3.80
N VAL A 86 -2.17 8.73 3.91
CA VAL A 86 -2.02 9.49 5.16
C VAL A 86 -3.33 10.16 5.58
N ALA A 87 -4.15 10.60 4.62
CA ALA A 87 -5.44 11.22 4.88
C ALA A 87 -6.50 10.25 5.47
N GLU A 88 -6.28 8.93 5.38
CA GLU A 88 -7.18 7.90 5.90
C GLU A 88 -6.77 7.33 7.27
N LEU A 89 -5.59 7.71 7.78
CA LEU A 89 -5.07 7.27 9.09
C LEU A 89 -5.66 8.10 10.24
#